data_AF-A0A7C0WE95-F1
#
_entry.id   AF-A0A7C0WE95-F1
#
_cell.length_a   1.000
_cell.length_b   1.000
_cell.length_c   1.000
_cell.angle_alpha   90.00
_cell.angle_beta   90.00
_cell.angle_gamma   90.00
#
_symmetry.space_group_name_H-M   'P 1'
#
loop_
_entity.id
_entity.type
_entity.pdbx_description
1 polymer ?
#
loop_
_entity_poly.entity_id
_entity_poly.type
_entity_poly.pdbx_seq_one_letter_code
_entity_poly.pdbx_strand_id
1 'polypeptide(L)'
;MVAFVLLLSYWFEQRLSGPNMPVSMEMISFTAVLQFAPAILGGIFWPGGNKAGAFLGLGVGFLIWLYILFIPALFIICGWSSAGMLESGYRELTFLKPGRFFLLPGFDPLSNAVFWTMLFNISFYVLGSLFFKQDKETQSHAKSFVKDLTFDSSAFARSIKQEAYIDLA
;
A
#
# COMPACT_ATOMS: atom_id res chain seq x y z
N MET A 1 -40.46 -16.82 5.94
CA MET A 1 -39.00 -16.81 6.20
C MET A 1 -38.36 -15.47 5.80
N VAL A 2 -38.45 -15.05 4.53
CA VAL A 2 -37.87 -13.76 4.06
C VAL A 2 -38.42 -12.54 4.82
N ALA A 3 -39.73 -12.45 5.03
CA ALA A 3 -40.33 -11.35 5.79
C ALA A 3 -39.85 -11.28 7.26
N PHE A 4 -39.58 -12.44 7.87
CA PHE A 4 -39.05 -12.52 9.23
C PHE A 4 -37.59 -12.06 9.29
N VAL A 5 -36.77 -12.47 8.30
CA VAL A 5 -35.39 -11.98 8.16
C VAL A 5 -35.35 -10.47 7.94
N LEU A 6 -36.21 -9.93 7.06
CA LEU A 6 -36.30 -8.48 6.82
C LEU A 6 -36.75 -7.70 8.07
N LEU A 7 -37.71 -8.22 8.83
CA LEU A 7 -38.16 -7.63 10.10
C LEU A 7 -37.06 -7.65 11.15
N LEU A 8 -36.31 -8.75 11.25
CA LEU A 8 -35.20 -8.89 12.19
C LEU A 8 -34.05 -7.96 11.82
N SER A 9 -33.71 -7.85 10.54
CA SER A 9 -32.72 -6.90 10.01
C SER A 9 -33.15 -5.46 10.28
N TYR A 10 -34.41 -5.10 10.03
CA TYR A 10 -34.92 -3.75 10.29
C TYR A 10 -34.89 -3.39 11.79
N TRP A 11 -35.27 -4.33 12.65
CA TRP A 11 -35.21 -4.15 14.09
C TRP A 11 -33.77 -4.04 14.61
N PHE A 12 -32.84 -4.79 14.02
CA PHE A 12 -31.43 -4.74 14.31
C PHE A 12 -30.79 -3.42 13.86
N GLU A 13 -31.11 -2.95 12.64
CA GLU A 13 -30.74 -1.62 12.13
C GLU A 13 -31.22 -0.52 13.09
N GLN A 14 -32.46 -0.57 13.59
CA GLN A 14 -32.94 0.42 14.56
C GLN A 14 -32.19 0.41 15.91
N ARG A 15 -31.68 -0.75 16.34
CA ARG A 15 -30.90 -0.85 17.59
C ARG A 15 -29.45 -0.40 17.43
N LEU A 16 -28.93 -0.48 16.20
CA LEU A 16 -27.58 -0.08 15.82
C LEU A 16 -27.49 1.32 15.20
N SER A 17 -28.63 1.93 14.86
CA SER A 17 -28.75 3.28 14.32
C SER A 17 -28.48 4.34 15.39
N GLY A 18 -27.25 4.37 15.89
CA GLY A 18 -26.61 5.67 16.09
C GLY A 18 -26.47 6.34 14.72
N PRO A 19 -26.59 7.67 14.63
CA PRO A 19 -26.32 8.35 13.36
C PRO A 19 -24.90 8.00 12.94
N ASN A 20 -24.72 7.59 11.67
CA ASN A 20 -23.46 7.32 10.94
C ASN A 20 -23.17 5.84 10.59
N MET A 21 -23.94 5.35 9.62
CA MET A 21 -23.52 4.59 8.41
C MET A 21 -22.56 3.39 8.55
N PRO A 22 -23.08 2.14 8.40
CA PRO A 22 -22.29 0.93 8.12
C PRO A 22 -21.41 0.99 6.84
N VAL A 23 -21.71 1.93 5.92
CA VAL A 23 -21.05 2.11 4.61
C VAL A 23 -19.54 2.41 4.74
N SER A 24 -19.08 2.91 5.88
CA SER A 24 -17.67 3.27 6.07
C SER A 24 -16.73 2.07 6.12
N MET A 25 -17.16 0.89 6.56
CA MET A 25 -16.25 -0.28 6.72
C MET A 25 -15.70 -0.80 5.40
N GLU A 26 -16.55 -0.88 4.37
CA GLU A 26 -16.15 -1.34 3.03
C GLU A 26 -15.16 -0.37 2.40
N MET A 27 -15.42 0.94 2.55
CA MET A 27 -14.56 2.00 2.03
C MET A 27 -13.20 2.05 2.72
N ILE A 28 -13.14 1.79 4.03
CA ILE A 28 -11.89 1.69 4.79
C ILE A 28 -11.03 0.54 4.23
N SER A 29 -11.64 -0.63 3.99
CA SER A 29 -10.98 -1.79 3.38
C SER A 29 -10.51 -1.51 1.94
N PHE A 30 -11.36 -0.89 1.11
CA PHE A 30 -11.01 -0.50 -0.25
C PHE A 30 -9.81 0.46 -0.28
N THR A 31 -9.79 1.42 0.64
CA THR A 31 -8.67 2.36 0.80
C THR A 31 -7.38 1.63 1.18
N ALA A 32 -7.45 0.61 2.04
CA ALA A 32 -6.28 -0.19 2.41
C ALA A 32 -5.67 -0.91 1.19
N VAL A 33 -6.51 -1.47 0.31
CA VAL A 33 -6.04 -2.11 -0.93
C VAL A 33 -5.46 -1.08 -1.90
N LEU A 34 -6.06 0.10 -1.98
CA LEU A 34 -5.56 1.18 -2.84
C LEU A 34 -4.14 1.61 -2.46
N GLN A 35 -3.74 1.41 -1.20
CA GLN A 35 -2.42 1.77 -0.67
C GLN A 35 -1.26 1.08 -1.40
N PHE A 36 -1.53 -0.07 -2.04
CA PHE A 36 -0.56 -0.80 -2.86
C PHE A 36 -0.38 -0.22 -4.26
N ALA A 37 -1.31 0.60 -4.75
CA ALA A 37 -1.30 1.09 -6.13
C ALA A 37 0.00 1.85 -6.49
N PRO A 38 0.54 2.76 -5.65
CA PRO A 38 1.77 3.48 -5.98
C PRO A 38 2.99 2.56 -6.12
N ALA A 39 3.10 1.54 -5.27
CA ALA A 39 4.20 0.58 -5.33
C ALA A 39 4.12 -0.33 -6.56
N ILE A 40 2.90 -0.77 -6.92
CA ILE A 40 2.67 -1.60 -8.12
C ILE A 40 2.94 -0.78 -9.39
N LEU A 41 2.32 0.40 -9.50
CA LEU A 41 2.48 1.27 -10.66
C LEU A 41 3.92 1.76 -10.79
N GLY A 42 4.55 2.15 -9.68
CA GLY A 42 5.96 2.52 -9.67
C GLY A 42 6.88 1.36 -10.04
N GLY A 43 6.60 0.14 -9.59
CA GLY A 43 7.39 -1.05 -9.97
C GLY A 43 7.30 -1.40 -11.46
N ILE A 44 6.16 -1.14 -12.11
CA ILE A 44 5.95 -1.46 -13.54
C ILE A 44 6.44 -0.32 -14.45
N PHE A 45 6.08 0.93 -14.13
CA PHE A 45 6.30 2.07 -15.03
C PHE A 45 7.57 2.87 -14.70
N TRP A 46 8.11 2.79 -13.49
CA TRP A 46 9.29 3.56 -13.07
C TRP A 46 10.54 2.66 -12.97
N PRO A 47 11.50 2.76 -13.91
CA PRO A 47 12.68 1.89 -13.92
C PRO A 47 13.68 2.13 -12.77
N GLY A 48 13.69 3.34 -12.20
CA GLY A 48 14.37 3.66 -10.94
C GLY A 48 13.61 3.31 -9.64
N GLY A 49 12.51 2.54 -9.73
CA GLY A 49 11.71 2.09 -8.58
C GLY A 49 12.49 1.07 -7.75
N ASN A 50 12.69 1.33 -6.46
CA ASN A 50 13.45 0.42 -5.59
C ASN A 50 12.56 -0.26 -4.52
N LYS A 51 12.99 -1.45 -4.04
CA LYS A 51 12.27 -2.22 -3.00
C LYS A 51 12.18 -1.49 -1.65
N ALA A 52 13.25 -0.85 -1.19
CA ALA A 52 13.26 -0.03 0.02
C ALA A 52 12.30 1.18 -0.05
N GLY A 53 12.18 1.85 -1.21
CA GLY A 53 11.22 2.91 -1.46
C GLY A 53 9.78 2.39 -1.40
N ALA A 54 9.51 1.22 -1.98
CA ALA A 54 8.23 0.54 -1.84
C ALA A 54 7.89 0.24 -0.36
N PHE A 55 8.83 -0.33 0.39
CA PHE A 55 8.62 -0.61 1.82
C PHE A 55 8.40 0.65 2.66
N LEU A 56 9.17 1.71 2.42
CA LEU A 56 9.02 2.99 3.13
C LEU A 56 7.68 3.67 2.80
N GLY A 57 7.33 3.75 1.51
CA GLY A 57 6.06 4.33 1.07
C GLY A 57 4.85 3.56 1.61
N LEU A 58 4.86 2.24 1.51
CA LEU A 58 3.81 1.37 2.05
C LEU A 58 3.73 1.45 3.57
N GLY A 59 4.85 1.38 4.27
CA GLY A 59 4.88 1.44 5.73
C GLY A 59 4.33 2.76 6.26
N VAL A 60 4.78 3.89 5.72
CA VAL A 60 4.29 5.21 6.13
C VAL A 60 2.83 5.40 5.74
N GLY A 61 2.44 5.04 4.51
CA GLY A 61 1.05 5.12 4.06
C GLY A 61 0.10 4.29 4.91
N PHE A 62 0.50 3.07 5.27
CA PHE A 62 -0.25 2.18 6.14
C PHE A 62 -0.39 2.73 7.56
N LEU A 63 0.68 3.28 8.14
CA LEU A 63 0.62 3.90 9.48
C LEU A 63 -0.31 5.12 9.52
N ILE A 64 -0.25 5.97 8.49
CA ILE A 64 -1.12 7.15 8.37
C ILE A 64 -2.57 6.71 8.17
N TRP A 65 -2.82 5.72 7.33
CA TRP A 65 -4.16 5.14 7.13
C TRP A 65 -4.70 4.54 8.43
N LEU A 66 -3.86 3.82 9.18
CA LEU A 66 -4.23 3.22 10.46
C LEU A 66 -4.65 4.32 11.45
N TYR A 67 -3.89 5.41 11.50
CA TYR A 67 -4.19 6.54 12.37
C TYR A 67 -5.47 7.30 11.99
N ILE A 68 -5.66 7.58 10.70
CA ILE A 68 -6.75 8.45 10.20
C ILE A 68 -8.08 7.70 10.08
N LEU A 69 -8.08 6.46 9.58
CA LEU A 69 -9.30 5.72 9.25
C LEU A 69 -9.55 4.54 10.18
N PHE A 70 -8.53 3.74 10.47
CA PHE A 70 -8.73 2.50 11.24
C PHE A 70 -9.01 2.77 12.72
N ILE A 71 -8.28 3.69 13.35
CA ILE A 71 -8.49 4.05 14.77
C ILE A 71 -9.93 4.55 15.02
N PRO A 72 -10.45 5.55 14.27
CA PRO A 72 -11.83 6.01 14.48
C PRO A 72 -12.87 4.92 14.29
N ALA A 73 -12.67 4.06 13.29
CA ALA A 73 -13.55 2.93 13.05
C ALA A 73 -13.54 1.94 14.23
N LEU A 74 -12.37 1.62 14.78
CA LEU A 74 -12.27 0.77 15.97
C LEU A 74 -12.98 1.37 17.19
N PHE A 75 -12.85 2.67 17.43
CA PHE A 75 -13.54 3.34 18.55
C PHE A 75 -15.07 3.22 18.43
N ILE A 76 -15.60 3.33 17.21
CA ILE A 76 -17.03 3.17 16.93
C ILE A 76 -17.46 1.70 17.17
N ILE A 77 -16.72 0.74 16.63
CA ILE A 77 -17.06 -0.69 16.69
C ILE A 77 -16.98 -1.24 18.12
N CYS A 78 -15.94 -0.89 18.85
CA CYS A 78 -15.72 -1.37 20.22
C CYS A 78 -16.64 -0.66 21.24
N GLY A 79 -17.49 0.27 20.81
CA GLY A 79 -18.39 1.01 21.70
C GLY A 79 -17.65 1.89 22.70
N TRP A 80 -16.37 2.20 22.44
CA TRP A 80 -15.53 3.04 23.29
C TRP A 80 -15.85 4.51 23.00
N SER A 81 -17.13 4.87 23.11
CA SER A 81 -17.61 6.24 23.00
C SER A 81 -17.38 6.95 24.33
N SER A 82 -16.12 7.24 24.65
CA SER A 82 -15.86 8.45 25.41
C SER A 82 -15.99 9.60 24.41
N ALA A 83 -17.21 10.12 24.26
CA ALA A 83 -17.50 11.28 23.41
C ALA A 83 -16.50 12.44 23.65
N GLY A 84 -15.91 12.49 24.85
CA GLY A 84 -14.78 13.34 25.20
C GLY A 84 -13.51 13.13 24.35
N MET A 85 -13.03 11.94 24.02
CA MET A 85 -11.69 11.84 23.39
C MET A 85 -11.67 12.20 21.89
N LEU A 86 -12.83 12.15 21.22
CA LEU A 86 -13.01 12.59 19.84
C LEU A 86 -13.36 14.09 19.74
N GLU A 87 -14.04 14.68 20.74
CA GLU A 87 -14.36 16.12 20.79
C GLU A 87 -13.32 16.95 21.55
N SER A 88 -12.87 16.48 22.72
CA SER A 88 -11.81 17.05 23.55
C SER A 88 -10.42 16.60 23.07
N GLY A 89 -10.15 16.84 21.78
CA GLY A 89 -8.78 17.04 21.35
C GLY A 89 -8.25 18.24 22.10
N TYR A 90 -7.36 18.01 23.05
CA TYR A 90 -6.68 19.03 23.84
C TYR A 90 -6.26 20.20 22.93
N ARG A 91 -6.84 21.38 23.19
CA ARG A 91 -6.36 22.72 22.83
C ARG A 91 -5.83 22.88 21.38
N GLU A 92 -6.68 23.41 20.49
CA GLU A 92 -6.30 24.13 19.25
C GLU A 92 -5.53 23.35 18.14
N LEU A 93 -4.98 22.16 18.41
CA LEU A 93 -4.29 21.36 17.40
C LEU A 93 -5.30 20.58 16.54
N THR A 94 -5.88 21.29 15.58
CA THR A 94 -6.70 20.71 14.49
C THR A 94 -5.97 19.59 13.72
N PHE A 95 -4.65 19.52 13.85
CA PHE A 95 -3.76 18.50 13.29
C PHE A 95 -3.91 17.09 13.91
N LEU A 96 -4.44 16.95 15.14
CA LEU A 96 -4.55 15.65 15.82
C LEU A 96 -5.97 15.05 15.81
N LYS A 97 -6.92 15.67 15.11
CA LYS A 97 -8.24 15.05 14.91
C LYS A 97 -8.14 14.01 13.80
N PRO A 98 -8.31 12.71 14.08
CA PRO A 98 -8.22 11.66 13.06
C PRO A 98 -9.16 11.93 11.87
N GLY A 99 -10.35 12.50 12.11
CA GLY A 99 -11.34 12.84 11.08
C GLY A 99 -11.20 14.23 10.44
N ARG A 100 -10.23 15.07 10.86
CA ARG A 100 -10.05 16.45 10.33
C ARG A 100 -8.61 16.76 9.95
N PHE A 101 -7.78 15.74 9.73
CA PHE A 101 -6.42 15.90 9.25
C PHE A 101 -6.45 16.64 7.90
N PHE A 102 -6.12 17.95 7.91
CA PHE A 102 -6.12 18.82 6.73
C PHE A 102 -7.45 18.77 5.93
N LEU A 103 -8.57 19.11 6.55
CA LEU A 103 -9.86 19.15 5.84
C LEU A 103 -9.81 20.24 4.75
N LEU A 104 -9.64 19.83 3.48
CA LEU A 104 -9.85 20.74 2.35
C LEU A 104 -11.33 21.17 2.38
N PRO A 105 -11.62 22.48 2.42
CA PRO A 105 -13.00 22.96 2.50
C PRO A 105 -13.79 22.45 1.28
N GLY A 106 -14.80 21.60 1.52
CA GLY A 106 -15.67 21.02 0.50
C GLY A 106 -15.52 19.51 0.25
N PHE A 107 -14.53 18.83 0.85
CA PHE A 107 -14.37 17.38 0.71
C PHE A 107 -15.03 16.59 1.85
N ASP A 108 -15.59 15.42 1.51
CA ASP A 108 -16.07 14.45 2.48
C ASP A 108 -14.90 13.88 3.31
N PRO A 109 -15.07 13.57 4.61
CA PRO A 109 -14.01 13.06 5.48
C PRO A 109 -13.26 11.84 4.91
N LEU A 110 -13.96 10.95 4.21
CA LEU A 110 -13.35 9.77 3.60
C LEU A 110 -12.43 10.16 2.43
N SER A 111 -12.90 11.00 1.52
CA SER A 111 -12.11 11.44 0.36
C SER A 111 -10.84 12.17 0.81
N ASN A 112 -10.96 12.99 1.86
CA ASN A 112 -9.81 13.68 2.42
C ASN A 112 -8.80 12.70 3.03
N ALA A 113 -9.26 11.69 3.77
CA ALA A 113 -8.38 10.66 4.32
C ALA A 113 -7.61 9.90 3.22
N VAL A 114 -8.31 9.44 2.18
CA VAL A 114 -7.70 8.75 1.03
C VAL A 114 -6.67 9.66 0.34
N PHE A 115 -7.00 10.93 0.15
CA PHE A 115 -6.10 11.89 -0.48
C PHE A 115 -4.77 11.99 0.29
N TRP A 116 -4.82 12.19 1.61
CA TRP A 116 -3.61 12.32 2.42
C TRP A 116 -2.82 11.02 2.51
N THR A 117 -3.47 9.88 2.69
CA THR A 117 -2.76 8.59 2.75
C THR A 117 -2.06 8.27 1.44
N MET A 118 -2.69 8.58 0.29
CA MET A 118 -2.09 8.43 -1.03
C MET A 118 -0.94 9.42 -1.24
N LEU A 119 -1.13 10.69 -0.89
CA LEU A 119 -0.12 11.74 -1.02
C LEU A 119 1.16 11.36 -0.28
N PHE A 120 1.05 10.97 0.99
CA PHE A 120 2.20 10.57 1.79
C PHE A 120 2.83 9.28 1.26
N ASN A 121 2.04 8.29 0.88
CA ASN A 121 2.57 7.03 0.35
C ASN A 121 3.36 7.23 -0.95
N ILE A 122 2.82 7.99 -1.90
CA ILE A 122 3.51 8.33 -3.15
C ILE A 122 4.76 9.15 -2.83
N SER A 123 4.67 10.14 -1.92
CA SER A 123 5.80 11.00 -1.57
C SER A 123 6.95 10.19 -0.96
N PHE A 124 6.66 9.34 0.02
CA PHE A 124 7.67 8.47 0.64
C PHE A 124 8.15 7.37 -0.29
N TYR A 125 7.31 6.87 -1.20
CA TYR A 125 7.73 5.98 -2.27
C TYR A 125 8.74 6.67 -3.18
N VAL A 126 8.42 7.85 -3.71
CA VAL A 126 9.29 8.60 -4.63
C VAL A 126 10.57 9.03 -3.93
N LEU A 127 10.48 9.64 -2.74
CA LEU A 127 11.64 10.05 -1.96
C LEU A 127 12.50 8.84 -1.59
N GLY A 128 11.92 7.77 -1.07
CA GLY A 128 12.63 6.54 -0.77
C GLY A 128 13.25 5.91 -2.02
N SER A 129 12.57 6.00 -3.17
CA SER A 129 13.09 5.52 -4.46
C SER A 129 14.28 6.31 -4.97
N LEU A 130 14.29 7.63 -4.72
CA LEU A 130 15.36 8.54 -5.10
C LEU A 130 16.56 8.48 -4.14
N PHE A 131 16.32 8.40 -2.84
CA PHE A 131 17.36 8.35 -1.81
C PHE A 131 18.08 7.01 -1.74
N PHE A 132 17.33 5.90 -1.84
CA PHE A 132 17.92 4.57 -1.85
C PHE A 132 18.17 4.14 -3.30
N LYS A 133 19.39 4.28 -3.79
CA LYS A 133 19.76 3.71 -5.09
C LYS A 133 19.69 2.19 -5.00
N GLN A 134 18.96 1.56 -5.93
CA GLN A 134 18.88 0.11 -6.09
C GLN A 134 20.30 -0.49 -6.00
N ASP A 135 20.47 -1.46 -5.11
CA ASP A 135 21.72 -2.19 -4.91
C ASP A 135 22.20 -2.78 -6.26
N LYS A 136 23.31 -2.25 -6.76
CA LYS A 136 23.92 -2.68 -8.01
C LYS A 136 24.70 -3.99 -7.85
N GLU A 137 24.92 -4.49 -6.63
CA GLU A 137 25.66 -5.74 -6.41
C GLU A 137 24.89 -6.95 -6.93
N THR A 138 23.58 -7.02 -6.72
CA THR A 138 22.77 -8.17 -7.18
C THR A 138 22.73 -8.27 -8.72
N GLN A 139 22.72 -7.14 -9.44
CA GLN A 139 22.83 -7.15 -10.91
C GLN A 139 24.25 -7.47 -11.40
N SER A 140 25.28 -7.15 -10.63
CA SER A 140 26.67 -7.51 -10.95
C SER A 140 26.86 -9.04 -10.90
N HIS A 141 26.34 -9.70 -9.87
CA HIS A 141 26.44 -11.16 -9.70
C HIS A 141 25.62 -11.93 -10.75
N ALA A 142 24.42 -11.44 -11.10
CA ALA A 142 23.64 -12.03 -12.18
C ALA A 142 24.32 -11.87 -13.55
N LYS A 143 24.99 -10.73 -13.80
CA LYS A 143 25.74 -10.50 -15.04
C LYS A 143 27.01 -11.33 -15.12
N SER A 144 27.72 -11.56 -14.01
CA SER A 144 28.88 -12.47 -14.01
C SER A 144 28.45 -13.91 -14.28
N PHE A 145 27.35 -14.36 -13.66
CA PHE A 145 26.84 -15.72 -13.86
C PHE A 145 26.39 -15.98 -15.31
N VAL A 146 25.69 -15.01 -15.93
CA VAL A 146 25.30 -15.11 -17.35
C VAL A 146 26.54 -15.09 -18.26
N LYS A 147 27.54 -14.26 -17.94
CA LYS A 147 28.80 -14.21 -18.70
C LYS A 147 29.53 -15.56 -18.63
N ASP A 148 29.60 -16.18 -17.46
CA ASP A 148 30.26 -17.47 -17.25
C ASP A 148 29.54 -18.60 -18.01
N LEU A 149 28.20 -18.63 -17.99
CA LEU A 149 27.38 -19.57 -18.78
C LEU A 149 27.58 -19.42 -20.30
N THR A 150 27.66 -18.18 -20.80
CA THR A 150 27.92 -17.93 -22.23
C THR A 150 29.34 -18.28 -22.65
N PHE A 151 30.32 -18.07 -21.75
CA PHE A 151 31.72 -18.42 -22.01
C PHE A 151 31.88 -19.94 -22.13
N ASP A 152 31.30 -20.70 -21.18
CA ASP A 152 31.34 -22.17 -21.17
C ASP A 152 30.68 -22.79 -22.41
N SER A 153 29.50 -22.29 -22.79
CA SER A 153 28.80 -22.72 -24.02
C SER A 153 29.62 -22.46 -25.28
N SER A 154 30.35 -21.34 -25.35
CA SER A 154 31.17 -20.98 -26.52
C SER A 154 32.46 -21.81 -26.62
N ALA A 155 33.01 -22.25 -25.49
CA ALA A 155 34.17 -23.12 -25.44
C ALA A 155 33.80 -24.56 -25.82
N PHE A 156 32.68 -25.06 -25.29
CA PHE A 156 32.13 -26.37 -25.61
C PHE A 156 31.79 -26.51 -27.10
N ALA A 157 31.10 -25.51 -27.68
CA ALA A 157 30.77 -25.49 -29.10
C ALA A 157 32.01 -25.51 -30.02
N ARG A 158 33.13 -24.95 -29.55
CA ARG A 158 34.40 -24.93 -30.29
C ARG A 158 35.10 -26.30 -30.27
N SER A 159 35.03 -27.01 -29.14
CA SER A 159 35.56 -28.37 -28.98
C SER A 159 34.86 -29.36 -29.90
N ILE A 160 33.53 -29.38 -29.91
CA ILE A 160 32.72 -30.25 -30.77
C ILE A 160 33.01 -30.00 -32.25
N LYS A 161 33.19 -28.73 -32.65
CA LYS A 161 33.50 -28.37 -34.03
C LYS A 161 34.91 -28.82 -34.46
N GLN A 162 35.87 -28.88 -33.53
CA GLN A 162 37.21 -29.40 -33.80
C GLN A 162 37.23 -30.92 -33.91
N GLU A 163 36.53 -31.65 -33.03
CA GLU A 163 36.41 -33.10 -33.10
C GLU A 163 35.72 -33.55 -34.41
N ALA A 164 34.63 -32.87 -34.79
CA ALA A 164 33.93 -33.14 -36.05
C ALA A 164 34.77 -32.86 -37.31
N TYR A 165 35.78 -31.99 -37.22
CA TYR A 165 36.70 -31.72 -38.34
C TYR A 165 37.80 -32.78 -38.45
N ILE A 166 38.20 -33.38 -37.33
CA ILE A 166 39.22 -34.43 -37.28
C ILE A 166 38.66 -35.74 -37.86
N ASP A 167 37.38 -36.04 -37.68
CA ASP A 167 36.71 -37.23 -38.24
C ASP A 167 36.39 -37.15 -39.74
N LEU A 168 36.58 -35.98 -40.37
CA LEU A 168 36.28 -35.75 -41.80
C LEU A 168 37.54 -35.61 -42.68
N ALA A 169 38.74 -35.74 -42.11
CA ALA A 169 40.04 -35.63 -42.79
C ALA A 169 40.75 -36.99 -42.88
#